data_AF-A0AA45XRT0-F1
#
_entry.id   AF-A0AA45XRT0-F1
#
_cell.length_a   1.000
_cell.length_b   1.000
_cell.length_c   1.000
_cell.angle_alpha   90.00
_cell.angle_beta   90.00
_cell.angle_gamma   90.00
#
_symmetry.space_group_name_H-M   'P 1'
#
loop_
_entity.id
_entity.type
_entity.pdbx_description
1 polymer ?
#
loop_
_entity_poly.entity_id
_entity_poly.type
_entity_poly.pdbx_seq_one_letter_code
_entity_poly.pdbx_strand_id
1 'polypeptide(L)'
;MPAPFAAAAQVPDTAQAPAPVPPSAPAPVAPPIIPLAPDQAAERKLGARCPVDLAGRLAPQGDLMIGACQGMLPPHLAALLVALPEQDIHLPRSWRERDVRQKAWFKAVAGMGQRPDFIARLGDIWVRSFEGADASTTTYLVSAPFDCADGALPNENTAEPVRLAAGGCGQAYVRQRVYQVGSDGVPQDITAKAMPAAPSIAEADRARHRAREGKVILDHSKLQYGPAMRWFVQYPESPQKTGPHSFSDWNREHLSFVVWNGTSFELRDTVTRAQWPCDPVAPGDKACGGFPDSGPDAYVLAGPAANSAVSSP
;
A
#
# COMPACT_ATOMS: atom_id res chain seq x y z
N MET A 1 62.23 -32.78 -51.90
CA MET A 1 61.69 -32.27 -50.61
C MET A 1 61.98 -30.78 -50.58
N PRO A 2 60.98 -29.90 -50.34
CA PRO A 2 60.03 -30.00 -49.23
C PRO A 2 58.56 -30.05 -49.65
N ALA A 3 57.75 -30.54 -48.72
CA ALA A 3 56.30 -30.74 -48.82
C ALA A 3 55.52 -29.41 -48.64
N PRO A 4 54.31 -29.30 -49.21
CA PRO A 4 53.41 -28.19 -48.89
C PRO A 4 52.78 -28.44 -47.50
N PHE A 5 52.91 -27.45 -46.62
CA PHE A 5 52.19 -27.38 -45.35
C PHE A 5 50.70 -27.16 -45.63
N ALA A 6 49.88 -28.15 -45.27
CA ALA A 6 48.43 -27.99 -45.21
C ALA A 6 48.07 -27.15 -43.98
N ALA A 7 47.33 -26.06 -44.21
CA ALA A 7 46.79 -25.22 -43.17
C ALA A 7 45.73 -26.01 -42.36
N ALA A 8 45.91 -26.07 -41.04
CA ALA A 8 44.96 -26.65 -40.13
C ALA A 8 43.68 -25.82 -40.10
N ALA A 9 42.54 -26.46 -40.35
CA ALA A 9 41.22 -25.87 -40.18
C ALA A 9 40.97 -25.56 -38.70
N GLN A 10 40.74 -24.29 -38.38
CA GLN A 10 40.24 -23.88 -37.06
C GLN A 10 38.78 -24.34 -36.93
N VAL A 11 38.51 -25.17 -35.93
CA VAL A 11 37.16 -25.51 -35.49
C VAL A 11 36.56 -24.28 -34.81
N PRO A 12 35.34 -23.84 -35.15
CA PRO A 12 34.71 -22.72 -34.47
C PRO A 12 34.36 -23.12 -33.02
N ASP A 13 34.78 -22.26 -32.11
CA ASP A 13 34.52 -22.33 -30.67
C ASP A 13 33.01 -22.32 -30.43
N THR A 14 32.45 -23.47 -30.09
CA THR A 14 31.04 -23.60 -29.73
C THR A 14 30.79 -22.85 -28.42
N ALA A 15 30.15 -21.70 -28.52
CA ALA A 15 29.66 -20.93 -27.39
C ALA A 15 28.82 -21.83 -26.46
N GLN A 16 29.32 -22.09 -25.25
CA GLN A 16 28.61 -22.80 -24.20
C GLN A 16 27.35 -22.00 -23.82
N ALA A 17 26.19 -22.63 -23.99
CA ALA A 17 24.93 -22.11 -23.48
C ALA A 17 25.00 -21.91 -21.96
N PRO A 18 24.48 -20.80 -21.41
CA PRO A 18 24.46 -20.59 -19.96
C PRO A 18 23.66 -21.71 -19.28
N ALA A 19 24.22 -22.23 -18.18
CA ALA A 19 23.59 -23.28 -17.39
C ALA A 19 22.19 -22.84 -16.91
N PRO A 20 21.20 -23.76 -16.89
CA PRO A 20 19.86 -23.45 -16.41
C PRO A 20 19.94 -23.03 -14.94
N VAL A 21 19.40 -21.84 -14.65
CA VAL A 21 19.20 -21.36 -13.27
C VAL A 21 18.25 -22.34 -12.57
N PRO A 22 18.62 -22.89 -11.40
CA PRO A 22 17.73 -23.78 -10.67
C PRO A 22 16.42 -23.03 -10.34
N PRO A 23 15.26 -23.70 -10.40
CA PRO A 23 13.99 -23.06 -10.07
C PRO A 23 14.05 -22.52 -8.64
N SER A 24 13.79 -21.22 -8.50
CA SER A 24 13.64 -20.58 -7.19
C SER A 24 12.63 -21.37 -6.36
N ALA A 25 13.00 -21.73 -5.14
CA ALA A 25 12.09 -22.38 -4.21
C ALA A 25 10.78 -21.57 -4.12
N PRO A 26 9.60 -22.23 -4.11
CA PRO A 26 8.34 -21.52 -4.00
C PRO A 26 8.36 -20.67 -2.72
N ALA A 27 8.05 -19.37 -2.88
CA ALA A 27 7.94 -18.46 -1.76
C ALA A 27 6.96 -19.04 -0.72
N PRO A 28 7.23 -18.87 0.59
CA PRO A 28 6.30 -19.30 1.63
C PRO A 28 4.89 -18.77 1.32
N VAL A 29 3.89 -19.65 1.36
CA VAL A 29 2.51 -19.25 1.16
C VAL A 29 2.14 -18.28 2.28
N ALA A 30 1.78 -17.05 1.92
CA ALA A 30 1.35 -16.04 2.88
C ALA A 30 0.17 -16.58 3.72
N PRO A 31 0.10 -16.26 5.02
CA PRO A 31 -1.02 -16.65 5.86
C PRO A 31 -2.36 -16.18 5.28
N PRO A 32 -3.47 -16.89 5.55
CA PRO A 32 -4.77 -16.48 5.05
C PRO A 32 -5.20 -15.16 5.68
N ILE A 33 -5.90 -14.33 4.90
CA ILE A 33 -6.55 -13.12 5.41
C ILE A 33 -7.78 -13.57 6.21
N ILE A 34 -7.81 -13.22 7.49
CA ILE A 34 -8.90 -13.55 8.40
C ILE A 34 -10.01 -12.50 8.23
N PRO A 35 -11.24 -12.91 7.86
CA PRO A 35 -12.34 -11.99 7.68
C PRO A 35 -12.75 -11.35 8.99
N LEU A 36 -13.23 -10.11 8.91
CA LEU A 36 -13.77 -9.40 10.06
C LEU A 36 -15.13 -9.95 10.47
N ALA A 37 -15.42 -9.84 11.77
CA ALA A 37 -16.79 -9.98 12.25
C ALA A 37 -17.69 -8.89 11.62
N PRO A 38 -18.98 -9.18 11.36
CA PRO A 38 -19.90 -8.23 10.76
C PRO A 38 -20.15 -7.00 11.66
N ASP A 39 -20.82 -5.99 11.09
CA ASP A 39 -21.37 -4.83 11.79
C ASP A 39 -20.37 -4.00 12.61
N GLN A 40 -19.11 -3.94 12.15
CA GLN A 40 -18.02 -3.18 12.81
C GLN A 40 -17.88 -3.56 14.29
N ALA A 41 -18.03 -4.86 14.61
CA ALA A 41 -18.04 -5.34 15.98
C ALA A 41 -16.73 -5.02 16.72
N ALA A 42 -15.59 -5.01 16.02
CA ALA A 42 -14.29 -4.69 16.62
C ALA A 42 -14.23 -3.23 17.07
N GLU A 43 -14.68 -2.30 16.24
CA GLU A 43 -14.73 -0.88 16.52
C GLU A 43 -15.74 -0.54 17.62
N ARG A 44 -16.93 -1.17 17.59
CA ARG A 44 -17.96 -0.99 18.62
C ARG A 44 -17.52 -1.49 20.00
N LYS A 45 -16.73 -2.58 20.06
CA LYS A 45 -16.12 -3.07 21.30
C LYS A 45 -15.15 -2.05 21.92
N LEU A 46 -14.54 -1.20 21.10
CA LEU A 46 -13.72 -0.08 21.54
C LEU A 46 -14.53 1.19 21.88
N GLY A 47 -15.87 1.10 21.85
CA GLY A 47 -16.77 2.22 22.16
C GLY A 47 -16.95 3.21 21.01
N ALA A 48 -16.55 2.86 19.78
CA ALA A 48 -16.72 3.73 18.63
C ALA A 48 -18.17 3.79 18.14
N ARG A 49 -18.54 4.95 17.60
CA ARG A 49 -19.83 5.18 16.93
C ARG A 49 -19.63 5.01 15.43
N CYS A 50 -20.34 4.05 14.86
CA CYS A 50 -20.21 3.70 13.45
C CYS A 50 -21.40 4.21 12.63
N PRO A 51 -21.19 4.59 11.35
CA PRO A 51 -22.28 4.96 10.46
C PRO A 51 -23.22 3.78 10.25
N VAL A 52 -24.52 4.03 10.43
CA VAL A 52 -25.57 3.00 10.31
C VAL A 52 -26.24 3.02 8.95
N ASP A 53 -26.34 4.18 8.31
CA ASP A 53 -26.92 4.33 6.97
C ASP A 53 -25.86 4.18 5.87
N LEU A 54 -26.34 3.98 4.64
CA LEU A 54 -25.47 3.82 3.49
C LEU A 54 -24.69 5.10 3.18
N ALA A 55 -25.35 6.26 3.28
CA ALA A 55 -24.75 7.56 3.00
C ALA A 55 -23.53 7.81 3.89
N GLY A 56 -23.64 7.57 5.19
CA GLY A 56 -22.54 7.68 6.15
C GLY A 56 -21.48 6.61 5.94
N ARG A 57 -21.83 5.41 5.46
CA ARG A 57 -20.85 4.36 5.13
C ARG A 57 -20.04 4.69 3.88
N LEU A 58 -20.65 5.31 2.88
CA LEU A 58 -19.99 5.69 1.62
C LEU A 58 -19.38 7.10 1.66
N ALA A 59 -19.73 7.91 2.67
CA ALA A 59 -19.19 9.25 2.81
C ALA A 59 -17.66 9.21 2.97
N PRO A 60 -16.90 9.91 2.11
CA PRO A 60 -15.46 10.00 2.26
C PRO A 60 -15.15 10.83 3.52
N GLN A 61 -14.52 10.21 4.51
CA GLN A 61 -13.98 10.90 5.70
C GLN A 61 -12.47 11.17 5.52
N GLY A 62 -12.08 11.53 4.29
CA GLY A 62 -10.70 11.50 3.80
C GLY A 62 -10.31 10.14 3.20
N ASP A 63 -9.16 10.10 2.53
CA ASP A 63 -8.60 8.85 2.01
C ASP A 63 -8.56 7.78 3.10
N LEU A 64 -8.84 6.53 2.71
CA LEU A 64 -8.78 5.33 3.55
C LEU A 64 -9.87 5.19 4.63
N MET A 65 -10.85 6.09 4.71
CA MET A 65 -11.81 6.12 5.82
C MET A 65 -13.27 5.78 5.44
N ILE A 66 -13.49 5.08 4.32
CA ILE A 66 -14.84 4.67 3.91
C ILE A 66 -15.40 3.66 4.92
N GLY A 67 -16.54 4.01 5.51
CA GLY A 67 -17.23 3.22 6.52
C GLY A 67 -16.53 3.20 7.88
N ALA A 68 -15.59 4.12 8.13
CA ALA A 68 -14.89 4.24 9.41
C ALA A 68 -15.85 4.66 10.54
N CYS A 69 -15.50 4.26 11.77
CA CYS A 69 -16.20 4.64 12.98
C CYS A 69 -15.46 5.79 13.68
N GLN A 70 -16.19 6.59 14.44
CA GLN A 70 -15.62 7.67 15.24
C GLN A 70 -15.55 7.26 16.71
N GLY A 71 -14.37 7.34 17.30
CA GLY A 71 -14.17 7.00 18.71
C GLY A 71 -12.76 7.33 19.20
N MET A 72 -12.43 6.82 20.39
CA MET A 72 -11.04 6.83 20.85
C MET A 72 -10.23 5.84 20.00
N LEU A 73 -9.01 6.22 19.63
CA LEU A 73 -8.14 5.33 18.84
C LEU A 73 -7.89 4.00 19.56
N PRO A 74 -7.71 2.91 18.81
CA PRO A 74 -7.19 1.66 19.36
C PRO A 74 -5.92 1.95 20.19
N PRO A 75 -5.80 1.44 21.44
CA PRO A 75 -4.72 1.82 22.34
C PRO A 75 -3.32 1.65 21.77
N HIS A 76 -3.09 0.61 20.96
CA HIS A 76 -1.79 0.36 20.34
C HIS A 76 -1.45 1.41 19.26
N LEU A 77 -2.44 1.91 18.51
CA LEU A 77 -2.21 2.97 17.52
C LEU A 77 -1.93 4.31 18.21
N ALA A 78 -2.68 4.63 19.27
CA ALA A 78 -2.44 5.83 20.07
C ALA A 78 -1.03 5.80 20.69
N ALA A 79 -0.63 4.67 21.27
CA ALA A 79 0.71 4.50 21.86
C ALA A 79 1.82 4.68 20.82
N LEU A 80 1.69 4.03 19.65
CA LEU A 80 2.64 4.21 18.54
C LEU A 80 2.76 5.68 18.13
N LEU A 81 1.65 6.37 17.85
CA LEU A 81 1.66 7.75 17.37
C LEU A 81 2.33 8.71 18.36
N VAL A 82 2.14 8.50 19.67
CA VAL A 82 2.85 9.27 20.70
C VAL A 82 4.33 8.94 20.72
N ALA A 83 4.69 7.66 20.60
CA ALA A 83 6.05 7.16 20.71
C ALA A 83 6.92 7.39 19.46
N LEU A 84 6.32 7.67 18.30
CA LEU A 84 7.07 7.97 17.07
C LEU A 84 8.06 9.12 17.31
N PRO A 85 9.31 9.03 16.81
CA PRO A 85 10.27 10.10 16.99
C PRO A 85 9.80 11.40 16.34
N GLU A 86 9.92 12.52 17.04
CA GLU A 86 9.50 13.83 16.52
C GLU A 86 10.32 14.24 15.29
N GLN A 87 11.60 13.89 15.27
CA GLN A 87 12.47 14.09 14.11
C GLN A 87 12.05 13.29 12.88
N ASP A 88 11.28 12.21 13.05
CA ASP A 88 10.83 11.40 11.93
C ASP A 88 9.62 12.05 11.27
N ILE A 89 8.56 12.34 12.02
CA ILE A 89 7.27 12.78 11.46
C ILE A 89 7.06 14.30 11.51
N HIS A 90 8.07 15.06 11.91
CA HIS A 90 8.06 16.53 11.99
C HIS A 90 6.82 17.12 12.71
N LEU A 91 6.30 16.41 13.72
CA LEU A 91 5.16 16.84 14.52
C LEU A 91 5.48 16.79 16.01
N PRO A 92 5.24 17.85 16.79
CA PRO A 92 5.58 17.87 18.20
C PRO A 92 4.91 16.76 19.01
N ARG A 93 5.65 16.10 19.91
CA ARG A 93 5.08 15.06 20.79
C ARG A 93 3.85 15.53 21.57
N SER A 94 3.89 16.74 22.11
CA SER A 94 2.78 17.31 22.89
C SER A 94 1.50 17.49 22.05
N TRP A 95 1.64 17.72 20.74
CA TRP A 95 0.52 17.78 19.81
C TRP A 95 -0.09 16.40 19.63
N ARG A 96 0.73 15.38 19.35
CA ARG A 96 0.29 13.99 19.20
C ARG A 96 -0.41 13.47 20.46
N GLU A 97 0.12 13.79 21.62
CA GLU A 97 -0.49 13.45 22.91
C GLU A 97 -1.85 14.09 23.14
N ARG A 98 -2.11 15.31 22.62
CA ARG A 98 -3.44 15.93 22.68
C ARG A 98 -4.38 15.30 21.67
N ASP A 99 -3.89 15.04 20.47
CA ASP A 99 -4.69 14.55 19.34
C ASP A 99 -5.17 13.11 19.54
N VAL A 100 -4.32 12.22 20.07
CA VAL A 100 -4.76 10.84 20.41
C VAL A 100 -5.79 10.78 21.54
N ARG A 101 -5.95 11.88 22.31
CA ARG A 101 -7.01 12.01 23.33
C ARG A 101 -8.33 12.54 22.75
N GLN A 102 -8.32 13.02 21.51
CA GLN A 102 -9.54 13.39 20.80
C GLN A 102 -10.17 12.18 20.13
N LYS A 103 -11.43 12.35 19.71
CA LYS A 103 -12.07 11.36 18.84
C LYS A 103 -11.45 11.42 17.45
N ALA A 104 -11.11 10.25 16.91
CA ALA A 104 -10.59 10.09 15.56
C ALA A 104 -11.46 9.10 14.77
N TRP A 105 -11.28 9.13 13.45
CA TRP A 105 -11.85 8.13 12.56
C TRP A 105 -10.89 6.95 12.44
N PHE A 106 -11.42 5.75 12.69
CA PHE A 106 -10.67 4.51 12.55
C PHE A 106 -11.58 3.36 12.14
N LYS A 107 -10.98 2.30 11.63
CA LYS A 107 -11.67 1.13 11.11
C LYS A 107 -10.84 -0.13 11.30
N ALA A 108 -11.49 -1.24 11.60
CA ALA A 108 -10.87 -2.55 11.57
C ALA A 108 -10.74 -3.04 10.12
N VAL A 109 -9.61 -3.64 9.80
CA VAL A 109 -9.31 -4.18 8.47
C VAL A 109 -8.99 -5.66 8.61
N ALA A 110 -9.41 -6.46 7.63
CA ALA A 110 -9.07 -7.88 7.60
C ALA A 110 -7.54 -8.01 7.51
N GLY A 111 -6.98 -8.82 8.39
CA GLY A 111 -5.53 -8.99 8.58
C GLY A 111 -5.12 -10.45 8.58
N MET A 112 -3.83 -10.70 8.78
CA MET A 112 -3.26 -12.06 8.87
C MET A 112 -2.97 -12.50 10.30
N GLY A 113 -3.07 -11.58 11.26
CA GLY A 113 -2.83 -11.85 12.68
C GLY A 113 -4.06 -12.33 13.45
N GLN A 114 -3.87 -12.66 14.72
CA GLN A 114 -4.97 -13.11 15.60
C GLN A 114 -6.00 -12.00 15.90
N ARG A 115 -5.57 -10.75 15.80
CA ARG A 115 -6.42 -9.57 15.97
C ARG A 115 -6.66 -8.93 14.60
N PRO A 116 -7.80 -8.22 14.43
CA PRO A 116 -7.97 -7.35 13.29
C PRO A 116 -6.83 -6.33 13.19
N ASP A 117 -6.42 -6.06 11.96
CA ASP A 117 -5.65 -4.85 11.66
C ASP A 117 -6.54 -3.63 11.96
N PHE A 118 -5.93 -2.49 12.24
CA PHE A 118 -6.63 -1.22 12.36
C PHE A 118 -5.98 -0.17 11.48
N ILE A 119 -6.80 0.62 10.79
CA ILE A 119 -6.37 1.82 10.10
C ILE A 119 -7.04 3.03 10.75
N ALA A 120 -6.27 4.10 10.94
CA ALA A 120 -6.73 5.33 11.54
C ALA A 120 -6.11 6.55 10.86
N ARG A 121 -6.82 7.66 10.88
CA ARG A 121 -6.37 8.95 10.36
C ARG A 121 -6.42 10.04 11.43
N LEU A 122 -5.35 10.81 11.55
CA LEU A 122 -5.24 12.01 12.38
C LEU A 122 -4.66 13.14 11.53
N GLY A 123 -5.53 14.06 11.07
CA GLY A 123 -5.13 15.10 10.13
C GLY A 123 -4.58 14.52 8.83
N ASP A 124 -3.33 14.87 8.50
CA ASP A 124 -2.62 14.39 7.32
C ASP A 124 -1.80 13.11 7.56
N ILE A 125 -1.82 12.59 8.80
CA ILE A 125 -1.24 11.28 9.11
C ILE A 125 -2.31 10.22 8.99
N TRP A 126 -1.94 9.10 8.38
CA TRP A 126 -2.65 7.85 8.61
C TRP A 126 -1.67 6.77 9.04
N VAL A 127 -2.17 5.84 9.84
CA VAL A 127 -1.45 4.65 10.27
C VAL A 127 -2.33 3.43 10.07
N ARG A 128 -1.72 2.35 9.58
CA ARG A 128 -2.31 1.02 9.55
C ARG A 128 -1.44 0.03 10.30
N SER A 129 -2.03 -0.73 11.22
CA SER A 129 -1.39 -1.92 11.78
C SER A 129 -1.50 -3.10 10.82
N PHE A 130 -0.48 -3.95 10.88
CA PHE A 130 -0.40 -5.27 10.28
C PHE A 130 -0.07 -6.22 11.42
N GLU A 131 -1.11 -6.84 11.97
CA GLU A 131 -0.99 -7.72 13.12
C GLU A 131 -0.26 -9.00 12.71
N GLY A 132 0.78 -9.36 13.47
CA GLY A 132 1.52 -10.60 13.30
C GLY A 132 0.85 -11.77 14.02
N ALA A 133 1.56 -12.90 14.09
CA ALA A 133 1.10 -14.07 14.85
C ALA A 133 0.93 -13.78 16.35
N ASP A 134 1.68 -12.80 16.86
CA ASP A 134 1.61 -12.28 18.21
C ASP A 134 1.71 -10.74 18.22
N ALA A 135 1.39 -10.12 19.36
CA ALA A 135 1.42 -8.66 19.48
C ALA A 135 2.82 -8.04 19.39
N SER A 136 3.89 -8.83 19.54
CA SER A 136 5.28 -8.36 19.45
C SER A 136 5.79 -8.26 18.01
N THR A 137 5.10 -8.94 17.09
CA THR A 137 5.38 -8.93 15.65
C THR A 137 4.50 -7.97 14.87
N THR A 138 3.60 -7.24 15.55
CA THR A 138 2.78 -6.20 14.92
C THR A 138 3.65 -5.12 14.30
N THR A 139 3.40 -4.86 13.03
CA THR A 139 4.08 -3.86 12.21
C THR A 139 3.11 -2.74 11.86
N TYR A 140 3.62 -1.53 11.68
CA TYR A 140 2.80 -0.35 11.43
C TYR A 140 3.29 0.36 10.17
N LEU A 141 2.43 0.49 9.18
CA LEU A 141 2.67 1.37 8.04
C LEU A 141 2.13 2.75 8.38
N VAL A 142 3.01 3.73 8.41
CA VAL A 142 2.71 5.12 8.76
C VAL A 142 2.93 5.99 7.54
N SER A 143 1.93 6.77 7.16
CA SER A 143 2.08 7.85 6.19
C SER A 143 2.11 9.16 6.93
N ALA A 144 3.22 9.88 6.82
CA ALA A 144 3.45 11.12 7.56
C ALA A 144 4.42 12.04 6.78
N PRO A 145 4.47 13.33 7.14
CA PRO A 145 5.45 14.27 6.59
C PRO A 145 6.87 13.96 7.12
N PHE A 146 7.60 13.08 6.43
CA PHE A 146 8.88 12.55 6.90
C PHE A 146 10.12 13.34 6.47
N ASP A 147 10.03 14.05 5.35
CA ASP A 147 11.18 14.74 4.77
C ASP A 147 10.90 16.25 4.72
N CYS A 148 11.68 17.03 5.45
CA CYS A 148 11.55 18.48 5.41
C CYS A 148 11.82 19.04 4.00
N ALA A 149 10.94 19.91 3.54
CA ALA A 149 10.94 20.48 2.19
C ALA A 149 11.25 22.00 2.16
N ASP A 150 11.51 22.61 3.32
CA ASP A 150 11.80 24.05 3.41
C ASP A 150 13.01 24.43 2.54
N GLY A 151 12.79 25.32 1.56
CA GLY A 151 13.83 25.77 0.64
C GLY A 151 14.10 24.87 -0.56
N ALA A 152 13.37 23.77 -0.72
CA ALA A 152 13.43 22.95 -1.93
C ALA A 152 12.69 23.65 -3.10
N LEU A 153 13.32 23.73 -4.27
CA LEU A 153 12.64 24.18 -5.48
C LEU A 153 11.60 23.14 -5.91
N PRO A 154 10.37 23.54 -6.28
CA PRO A 154 9.39 22.61 -6.85
C PRO A 154 9.98 21.92 -8.08
N ASN A 155 9.88 20.60 -8.15
CA ASN A 155 10.16 19.87 -9.36
C ASN A 155 8.94 19.02 -9.76
N GLU A 156 8.78 18.81 -11.06
CA GLU A 156 7.62 18.13 -11.65
C GLU A 156 7.48 16.65 -11.22
N ASN A 157 8.54 16.09 -10.61
CA ASN A 157 8.64 14.69 -10.21
C ASN A 157 8.50 14.48 -8.69
N THR A 158 8.32 15.55 -7.91
CA THR A 158 8.12 15.49 -6.46
C THR A 158 6.67 15.75 -6.10
N ALA A 159 6.12 14.92 -5.20
CA ALA A 159 4.83 15.19 -4.59
C ALA A 159 4.83 16.58 -3.96
N GLU A 160 3.71 17.31 -4.02
CA GLU A 160 3.62 18.60 -3.35
C GLU A 160 3.77 18.42 -1.83
N PRO A 161 4.60 19.22 -1.15
CA PRO A 161 4.78 19.09 0.29
C PRO A 161 3.57 19.64 1.03
N VAL A 162 3.23 19.02 2.17
CA VAL A 162 2.16 19.50 3.06
C VAL A 162 2.69 20.59 3.99
N ARG A 163 1.83 21.56 4.31
CA ARG A 163 2.16 22.58 5.32
C ARG A 163 2.04 22.00 6.71
N LEU A 164 3.05 22.22 7.54
CA LEU A 164 3.07 21.76 8.91
C LEU A 164 2.55 22.83 9.87
N ALA A 165 1.75 22.41 10.84
CA ALA A 165 1.16 23.30 11.83
C ALA A 165 2.17 23.77 12.89
N ALA A 166 3.22 22.96 13.15
CA ALA A 166 4.24 23.25 14.14
C ALA A 166 5.48 22.36 13.93
N GLY A 167 6.66 22.88 14.25
CA GLY A 167 7.94 22.18 14.14
C GLY A 167 9.06 23.11 13.64
N GLY A 168 10.29 22.60 13.57
CA GLY A 168 11.41 23.29 12.91
C GLY A 168 11.33 23.27 11.38
N CYS A 169 10.31 22.60 10.83
CA CYS A 169 10.04 22.45 9.41
C CYS A 169 8.66 23.01 9.09
N GLY A 170 8.55 23.96 8.16
CA GLY A 170 7.29 24.59 7.74
C GLY A 170 6.53 23.80 6.68
N GLN A 171 7.24 23.06 5.82
CA GLN A 171 6.66 22.18 4.81
C GLN A 171 7.43 20.87 4.71
N ALA A 172 6.74 19.75 4.49
CA ALA A 172 7.38 18.44 4.38
C ALA A 172 6.70 17.52 3.37
N TYR A 173 7.46 16.60 2.79
CA TYR A 173 6.95 15.60 1.87
C TYR A 173 6.33 14.43 2.63
N VAL A 174 5.11 14.06 2.27
CA VAL A 174 4.43 12.89 2.81
C VAL A 174 5.01 11.64 2.16
N ARG A 175 5.43 10.69 3.00
CA ARG A 175 5.90 9.36 2.60
C ARG A 175 5.36 8.30 3.52
N GLN A 176 5.51 7.05 3.10
CA GLN A 176 5.23 5.88 3.92
C GLN A 176 6.51 5.32 4.51
N ARG A 177 6.48 5.03 5.81
CA ARG A 177 7.52 4.28 6.53
C ARG A 177 6.88 3.15 7.34
N VAL A 178 7.67 2.11 7.59
CA VAL A 178 7.24 0.94 8.33
C VAL A 178 7.95 0.89 9.67
N TYR A 179 7.17 0.80 10.74
CA TYR A 179 7.67 0.73 12.11
C TYR A 179 7.30 -0.60 12.77
N GLN A 180 8.18 -1.08 13.62
CA GLN A 180 7.87 -2.16 14.56
C GLN A 180 8.13 -1.67 15.98
N VAL A 181 7.22 -1.97 16.90
CA VAL A 181 7.37 -1.56 18.30
C VAL A 181 8.06 -2.68 19.07
N GLY A 182 9.23 -2.39 19.62
CA GLY A 182 9.97 -3.33 20.47
C GLY A 182 9.31 -3.55 21.82
N SER A 183 9.85 -4.49 22.61
CA SER A 183 9.39 -4.76 23.98
C SER A 183 9.56 -3.58 24.93
N ASP A 184 10.44 -2.64 24.59
CA ASP A 184 10.66 -1.37 25.28
C ASP A 184 9.62 -0.29 24.95
N GLY A 185 8.69 -0.58 24.02
CA GLY A 185 7.67 0.35 23.56
C GLY A 185 8.20 1.41 22.60
N VAL A 186 9.45 1.32 22.14
CA VAL A 186 10.05 2.27 21.22
C VAL A 186 9.82 1.80 19.77
N PRO A 187 9.21 2.63 18.91
CA PRO A 187 9.06 2.31 17.49
C PRO A 187 10.43 2.35 16.79
N GLN A 188 10.77 1.27 16.09
CA GLN A 188 11.95 1.17 15.24
C GLN A 188 11.55 1.26 13.77
N ASP A 189 12.18 2.14 13.02
CA ASP A 189 11.99 2.24 11.57
C ASP A 189 12.65 1.02 10.90
N ILE A 190 11.81 0.14 10.35
CA ILE A 190 12.21 -1.06 9.63
C ILE A 190 11.90 -0.94 8.13
N THR A 191 11.65 0.26 7.61
CA THR A 191 11.25 0.49 6.22
C THR A 191 12.18 -0.20 5.23
N ALA A 192 13.50 -0.06 5.41
CA ALA A 192 14.49 -0.68 4.52
C ALA A 192 14.45 -2.23 4.51
N LYS A 193 13.96 -2.85 5.59
CA LYS A 193 13.81 -4.30 5.71
C LYS A 193 12.43 -4.78 5.24
N ALA A 194 11.40 -4.00 5.52
CA ALA A 194 10.01 -4.41 5.37
C ALA A 194 9.37 -3.95 4.05
N MET A 195 9.83 -2.84 3.46
CA MET A 195 9.34 -2.37 2.16
C MET A 195 10.29 -2.79 1.04
N PRO A 196 9.75 -3.33 -0.08
CA PRO A 196 10.57 -3.57 -1.25
C PRO A 196 10.98 -2.24 -1.88
N ALA A 197 12.07 -2.27 -2.65
CA ALA A 197 12.39 -1.18 -3.56
C ALA A 197 11.24 -0.95 -4.56
N ALA A 198 11.10 0.28 -5.07
CA ALA A 198 10.16 0.55 -6.15
C ALA A 198 10.46 -0.35 -7.37
N PRO A 199 9.42 -0.80 -8.12
CA PRO A 199 9.62 -1.69 -9.24
C PRO A 199 10.53 -1.06 -10.30
N SER A 200 11.46 -1.85 -10.84
CA SER A 200 12.33 -1.41 -11.92
C SER A 200 11.53 -1.24 -13.21
N ILE A 201 11.53 -0.04 -13.78
CA ILE A 201 10.92 0.25 -15.07
C ILE A 201 12.01 0.24 -16.15
N ALA A 202 11.84 -0.59 -17.19
CA ALA A 202 12.76 -0.65 -18.31
C ALA A 202 12.90 0.72 -19.00
N GLU A 203 14.04 1.01 -19.60
CA GLU A 203 14.32 2.32 -20.18
C GLU A 203 13.32 2.72 -21.28
N ALA A 204 12.94 1.77 -22.14
CA ALA A 204 11.94 1.98 -23.18
C ALA A 204 10.56 2.32 -22.59
N ASP A 205 10.14 1.63 -21.53
CA ASP A 205 8.89 1.92 -20.83
C ASP A 205 8.95 3.29 -20.15
N ARG A 206 10.07 3.61 -19.50
CA ARG A 206 10.31 4.91 -18.87
C ARG A 206 10.25 6.05 -19.87
N ALA A 207 10.84 5.88 -21.05
CA ALA A 207 10.77 6.85 -22.14
C ALA A 207 9.33 7.04 -22.63
N ARG A 208 8.58 5.94 -22.81
CA ARG A 208 7.14 6.00 -23.16
C ARG A 208 6.34 6.75 -22.10
N HIS A 209 6.53 6.45 -20.82
CA HIS A 209 5.81 7.10 -19.74
C HIS A 209 6.08 8.60 -19.73
N ARG A 210 7.35 9.03 -19.86
CA ARG A 210 7.72 10.45 -19.92
C ARG A 210 7.12 11.16 -21.12
N ALA A 211 7.17 10.55 -22.31
CA ALA A 211 6.61 11.13 -23.53
C ALA A 211 5.09 11.35 -23.46
N ARG A 212 4.41 10.64 -22.56
CA ARG A 212 2.97 10.73 -22.31
C ARG A 212 2.63 11.45 -21.01
N GLU A 213 3.61 12.12 -20.38
CA GLU A 213 3.43 12.84 -19.12
C GLU A 213 2.91 11.93 -17.98
N GLY A 214 3.29 10.65 -18.01
CA GLY A 214 2.89 9.64 -17.03
C GLY A 214 3.53 9.87 -15.66
N LYS A 215 2.70 9.88 -14.62
CA LYS A 215 3.12 10.01 -13.22
C LYS A 215 3.08 8.66 -12.53
N VAL A 216 4.20 8.25 -11.93
CA VAL A 216 4.29 7.01 -11.15
C VAL A 216 3.70 7.26 -9.77
N ILE A 217 2.70 6.47 -9.38
CA ILE A 217 1.94 6.62 -8.14
C ILE A 217 1.90 5.28 -7.41
N LEU A 218 2.10 5.31 -6.09
CA LEU A 218 1.78 4.20 -5.19
C LEU A 218 0.36 4.39 -4.65
N ASP A 219 -0.59 3.67 -5.22
CA ASP A 219 -1.97 3.61 -4.74
C ASP A 219 -2.03 2.86 -3.41
N HIS A 220 -2.43 3.58 -2.37
CA HIS A 220 -2.66 3.01 -1.05
C HIS A 220 -4.14 2.97 -0.68
N SER A 221 -5.04 3.41 -1.57
CA SER A 221 -6.50 3.53 -1.32
C SER A 221 -7.16 2.24 -0.85
N LYS A 222 -6.60 1.09 -1.25
CA LYS A 222 -7.09 -0.25 -0.88
C LYS A 222 -6.59 -0.77 0.46
N LEU A 223 -5.69 -0.06 1.13
CA LEU A 223 -5.24 -0.44 2.47
C LEU A 223 -6.35 -0.40 3.52
N GLN A 224 -7.48 0.23 3.25
CA GLN A 224 -8.65 0.20 4.13
C GLN A 224 -9.51 -1.08 3.98
N TYR A 225 -9.16 -1.97 3.05
CA TYR A 225 -9.90 -3.20 2.75
C TYR A 225 -9.02 -4.45 2.71
N GLY A 226 -7.82 -4.34 2.15
CA GLY A 226 -6.93 -5.48 1.93
C GLY A 226 -5.46 -5.12 2.12
N PRO A 227 -4.56 -6.10 2.21
CA PRO A 227 -3.15 -5.94 2.59
C PRO A 227 -2.23 -5.42 1.46
N ALA A 228 -2.77 -4.84 0.39
CA ALA A 228 -2.01 -4.51 -0.80
C ALA A 228 -2.10 -3.02 -1.18
N MET A 229 -1.01 -2.51 -1.73
CA MET A 229 -0.90 -1.25 -2.47
C MET A 229 -0.53 -1.56 -3.93
N ARG A 230 -0.64 -0.59 -4.83
CA ARG A 230 -0.31 -0.78 -6.25
C ARG A 230 0.53 0.35 -6.79
N TRP A 231 1.69 0.03 -7.36
CA TRP A 231 2.40 0.93 -8.25
C TRP A 231 1.73 0.94 -9.62
N PHE A 232 1.42 2.14 -10.10
CA PHE A 232 0.88 2.34 -11.43
C PHE A 232 1.35 3.67 -12.01
N VAL A 233 1.25 3.81 -13.32
CA VAL A 233 1.44 5.07 -14.03
C VAL A 233 0.09 5.67 -14.32
N GLN A 234 -0.15 6.90 -13.88
CA GLN A 234 -1.32 7.71 -14.21
C GLN A 234 -0.97 8.68 -15.34
N TYR A 235 -1.75 8.69 -16.41
CA TYR A 235 -1.62 9.68 -17.48
C TYR A 235 -2.70 10.78 -17.36
N PRO A 236 -2.48 11.98 -17.95
CA PRO A 236 -3.53 12.99 -18.10
C PRO A 236 -4.80 12.47 -18.80
N GLU A 237 -5.95 13.13 -18.61
CA GLU A 237 -7.24 12.69 -19.15
C GLU A 237 -7.40 13.00 -20.67
N SER A 238 -7.08 12.04 -21.56
CA SER A 238 -7.64 11.78 -22.94
C SER A 238 -6.62 11.10 -23.89
N PRO A 239 -7.06 10.48 -25.02
CA PRO A 239 -7.89 9.29 -25.09
C PRO A 239 -7.07 8.01 -25.40
N GLN A 240 -7.70 6.88 -25.05
CA GLN A 240 -7.31 5.47 -25.23
C GLN A 240 -6.33 4.86 -24.21
N LYS A 241 -6.83 3.77 -23.61
CA LYS A 241 -6.10 2.70 -22.92
C LYS A 241 -5.08 2.09 -23.87
N THR A 242 -3.96 2.77 -24.01
CA THR A 242 -2.85 2.36 -24.87
C THR A 242 -1.69 2.03 -23.97
N GLY A 243 -1.21 0.81 -24.09
CA GLY A 243 -0.12 0.28 -23.28
C GLY A 243 -0.31 -1.22 -23.04
N PRO A 244 0.77 -2.02 -23.06
CA PRO A 244 0.69 -3.46 -22.80
C PRO A 244 0.21 -3.77 -21.38
N HIS A 245 0.32 -2.81 -20.46
CA HIS A 245 -0.04 -2.96 -19.05
C HIS A 245 -1.28 -2.15 -18.62
N SER A 246 -2.09 -1.68 -19.57
CA SER A 246 -3.30 -0.95 -19.24
C SER A 246 -4.27 -1.80 -18.41
N PHE A 247 -4.89 -1.20 -17.40
CA PHE A 247 -5.88 -1.84 -16.54
C PHE A 247 -7.00 -0.87 -16.20
N SER A 248 -8.15 -1.39 -15.75
CA SER A 248 -9.35 -0.62 -15.40
C SER A 248 -9.90 0.19 -16.57
N ASP A 249 -10.94 0.98 -16.33
CA ASP A 249 -11.52 1.92 -17.30
C ASP A 249 -10.76 3.24 -17.44
N TRP A 250 -9.66 3.39 -16.69
CA TRP A 250 -8.93 4.65 -16.54
C TRP A 250 -7.61 4.68 -17.32
N ASN A 251 -7.04 5.86 -17.49
CA ASN A 251 -5.75 6.08 -18.17
C ASN A 251 -4.57 5.66 -17.27
N ARG A 252 -4.48 4.36 -16.99
CA ARG A 252 -3.51 3.80 -16.04
C ARG A 252 -2.79 2.59 -16.62
N GLU A 253 -1.49 2.48 -16.33
CA GLU A 253 -0.68 1.28 -16.61
C GLU A 253 -0.17 0.66 -15.29
N HIS A 254 -0.34 -0.65 -15.14
CA HIS A 254 0.13 -1.39 -13.98
C HIS A 254 1.65 -1.51 -14.01
N LEU A 255 2.28 -1.39 -12.83
CA LEU A 255 3.71 -1.68 -12.67
C LEU A 255 3.92 -2.90 -11.77
N SER A 256 3.36 -2.88 -10.56
CA SER A 256 3.43 -4.00 -9.61
C SER A 256 2.49 -3.74 -8.43
N PHE A 257 2.12 -4.77 -7.69
CA PHE A 257 1.54 -4.67 -6.36
C PHE A 257 2.61 -4.74 -5.28
N VAL A 258 2.38 -4.05 -4.16
CA VAL A 258 3.16 -4.16 -2.93
C VAL A 258 2.26 -4.81 -1.89
N VAL A 259 2.53 -6.06 -1.52
CA VAL A 259 1.59 -6.90 -0.77
C VAL A 259 2.21 -7.34 0.54
N TRP A 260 1.52 -7.11 1.66
CA TRP A 260 1.94 -7.65 2.94
C TRP A 260 1.78 -9.17 2.94
N ASN A 261 2.81 -9.91 3.33
CA ASN A 261 2.82 -11.38 3.37
C ASN A 261 2.75 -11.96 4.79
N GLY A 262 2.52 -11.11 5.80
CA GLY A 262 2.54 -11.50 7.22
C GLY A 262 3.83 -11.10 7.94
N THR A 263 4.92 -10.85 7.22
CA THR A 263 6.23 -10.48 7.78
C THR A 263 6.82 -9.22 7.16
N SER A 264 6.69 -9.07 5.85
CA SER A 264 7.17 -7.91 5.08
C SER A 264 6.25 -7.67 3.89
N PHE A 265 6.44 -6.54 3.22
CA PHE A 265 5.87 -6.33 1.90
C PHE A 265 6.74 -6.96 0.82
N GLU A 266 6.10 -7.45 -0.24
CA GLU A 266 6.77 -7.97 -1.42
C GLU A 266 6.13 -7.43 -2.70
N LEU A 267 6.94 -7.36 -3.76
CA LEU A 267 6.43 -7.03 -5.09
C LEU A 267 5.78 -8.25 -5.73
N ARG A 268 4.61 -8.05 -6.31
CA ARG A 268 3.89 -9.07 -7.08
C ARG A 268 3.25 -8.45 -8.31
N ASP A 269 3.30 -9.15 -9.44
CA ASP A 269 2.59 -8.71 -10.64
C ASP A 269 1.07 -8.89 -10.49
N THR A 270 0.65 -9.92 -9.76
CA THR A 270 -0.77 -10.26 -9.59
C THR A 270 -1.15 -10.44 -8.13
N VAL A 271 -2.41 -10.17 -7.85
CA VAL A 271 -3.04 -10.38 -6.53
C VAL A 271 -4.38 -11.05 -6.68
N THR A 272 -4.86 -11.66 -5.60
CA THR A 272 -6.23 -12.20 -5.55
C THR A 272 -7.24 -11.12 -5.16
N ARG A 273 -8.51 -11.35 -5.45
CA ARG A 273 -9.61 -10.47 -4.99
C ARG A 273 -9.66 -10.28 -3.46
N ALA A 274 -9.21 -11.25 -2.68
CA ALA A 274 -9.11 -11.11 -1.22
C ALA A 274 -8.00 -10.12 -0.81
N GLN A 275 -6.93 -10.03 -1.61
CA GLN A 275 -5.82 -9.09 -1.37
C GLN A 275 -6.11 -7.69 -1.92
N TRP A 276 -6.91 -7.59 -2.99
CA TRP A 276 -7.36 -6.33 -3.60
C TRP A 276 -8.90 -6.28 -3.70
N PRO A 277 -9.61 -6.05 -2.57
CA PRO A 277 -11.06 -6.02 -2.56
C PRO A 277 -11.63 -4.82 -3.31
N CYS A 278 -12.86 -4.98 -3.80
CA CYS A 278 -13.59 -3.87 -4.40
C CYS A 278 -14.08 -2.91 -3.33
N ASP A 279 -14.21 -1.65 -3.72
CA ASP A 279 -14.87 -0.65 -2.91
C ASP A 279 -16.33 -1.06 -2.67
N PRO A 280 -16.86 -0.77 -1.48
CA PRO A 280 -18.27 -0.97 -1.20
C PRO A 280 -19.08 -0.10 -2.16
N VAL A 281 -20.11 -0.70 -2.77
CA VAL A 281 -21.05 -0.02 -3.66
C VAL A 281 -22.42 0.08 -2.99
N ALA A 282 -23.32 0.89 -3.53
CA ALA A 282 -24.68 0.94 -3.03
C ALA A 282 -25.40 -0.41 -3.27
N PRO A 283 -26.38 -0.79 -2.45
CA PRO A 283 -27.20 -1.97 -2.72
C PRO A 283 -27.83 -1.91 -4.11
N GLY A 284 -27.68 -2.99 -4.88
CA GLY A 284 -28.15 -3.08 -6.27
C GLY A 284 -27.10 -2.70 -7.32
N ASP A 285 -26.01 -2.03 -6.93
CA ASP A 285 -24.90 -1.76 -7.84
C ASP A 285 -24.05 -3.02 -8.07
N LYS A 286 -23.46 -3.11 -9.26
CA LYS A 286 -22.52 -4.18 -9.58
C LYS A 286 -21.25 -4.00 -8.74
N ALA A 287 -20.86 -5.04 -8.00
CA ALA A 287 -19.59 -5.06 -7.31
C ALA A 287 -18.44 -4.72 -8.26
N CYS A 288 -17.49 -3.90 -7.81
CA CYS A 288 -16.36 -3.42 -8.61
C CYS A 288 -16.77 -2.61 -9.85
N GLY A 289 -18.01 -2.10 -9.89
CA GLY A 289 -18.53 -1.30 -11.01
C GLY A 289 -18.23 0.20 -10.89
N GLY A 290 -17.86 0.66 -9.70
CA GLY A 290 -17.56 2.07 -9.42
C GLY A 290 -16.08 2.40 -9.56
N PHE A 291 -15.77 3.69 -9.62
CA PHE A 291 -14.40 4.19 -9.46
C PHE A 291 -13.86 3.80 -8.07
N PRO A 292 -12.57 3.39 -7.93
CA PRO A 292 -11.55 3.22 -8.97
C PRO A 292 -11.49 1.80 -9.58
N ASP A 293 -12.41 0.90 -9.23
CA ASP A 293 -12.37 -0.53 -9.58
C ASP A 293 -13.01 -0.90 -10.92
N SER A 294 -13.67 0.06 -11.57
CA SER A 294 -14.40 -0.17 -12.81
C SER A 294 -13.49 -0.67 -13.94
N GLY A 295 -13.97 -1.68 -14.67
CA GLY A 295 -13.32 -2.22 -15.85
C GLY A 295 -12.51 -3.49 -15.61
N PRO A 296 -11.99 -4.12 -16.69
CA PRO A 296 -11.17 -5.32 -16.58
C PRO A 296 -9.81 -5.00 -15.95
N ASP A 297 -9.39 -5.82 -15.00
CA ASP A 297 -8.06 -5.76 -14.40
C ASP A 297 -7.42 -7.14 -14.43
N ALA A 298 -6.59 -7.38 -15.45
CA ALA A 298 -5.92 -8.65 -15.66
C ALA A 298 -4.94 -9.03 -14.52
N TYR A 299 -4.59 -8.06 -13.67
CA TYR A 299 -3.65 -8.23 -12.57
C TYR A 299 -4.34 -8.61 -11.26
N VAL A 300 -5.67 -8.55 -11.19
CA VAL A 300 -6.47 -8.99 -10.05
C VAL A 300 -7.20 -10.28 -10.41
N LEU A 301 -6.62 -11.40 -9.99
CA LEU A 301 -7.12 -12.73 -10.26
C LEU A 301 -8.39 -13.02 -9.46
N ALA A 302 -9.29 -13.78 -10.08
CA ALA A 302 -10.40 -14.38 -9.37
C ALA A 302 -9.85 -15.37 -8.33
N GLY A 303 -9.88 -14.97 -7.05
CA GLY A 303 -9.64 -15.86 -5.91
C GLY A 303 -10.96 -16.30 -5.29
N PRO A 304 -10.95 -17.19 -4.28
CA PRO A 304 -12.14 -17.44 -3.48
C PRO A 304 -12.61 -16.09 -2.93
N ALA A 305 -13.83 -15.69 -3.28
CA ALA A 305 -14.39 -14.43 -2.84
C ALA A 305 -14.39 -14.42 -1.30
N ALA A 306 -13.68 -13.46 -0.70
CA ALA A 306 -13.98 -13.09 0.68
C ALA A 306 -15.42 -12.58 0.62
N ASN A 307 -16.33 -13.37 1.20
CA ASN A 307 -17.77 -13.19 1.14
C ASN A 307 -18.13 -11.70 1.16
N SER A 308 -18.70 -11.23 0.05
CA SER A 308 -19.54 -10.05 0.07
C SER A 308 -20.64 -10.36 1.08
N ALA A 309 -20.48 -9.89 2.31
CA ALA A 309 -21.55 -9.91 3.30
C ALA A 309 -22.64 -9.00 2.76
N VAL A 310 -23.53 -9.60 1.97
CA VAL A 310 -24.85 -9.10 1.69
C VAL A 310 -25.56 -9.07 3.04
N SER A 311 -25.42 -7.97 3.77
CA SER A 311 -26.37 -7.64 4.81
C SER A 311 -27.55 -6.95 4.13
N SER A 312 -28.49 -7.76 3.63
CA SER A 312 -29.85 -7.29 3.41
C SER A 312 -30.51 -7.02 4.76
N PRO A 313 -31.27 -5.93 4.92
CA PRO A 313 -32.46 -5.97 5.77
C PRO A 313 -33.56 -6.84 5.14
#